data_AF-A0A1Q7BWY4-F1
#
_entry.id   AF-A0A1Q7BWY4-F1
#
_cell.length_a   1.000
_cell.length_b   1.000
_cell.length_c   1.000
_cell.angle_alpha   90.00
_cell.angle_beta   90.00
_cell.angle_gamma   90.00
#
_symmetry.space_group_name_H-M   'P 1'
#
loop_
_entity.id
_entity.type
_entity.pdbx_description
1 polymer ?
#
loop_
_entity_poly.entity_id
_entity_poly.type
_entity_poly.pdbx_seq_one_letter_code
_entity_poly.pdbx_strand_id
1 'polypeptide(L)'
;MLKFILALALTALIAAPALADGMEYAPRRYYPQRFYLPAEQHVIEVVQPPWSGNFIINGARFTARSPSCFGWAAGERIRLLAGDWNARCAVAVFYNFYRRNTCEMLCGSGWWW
;
A
#
# COMPACT_ATOMS: atom_id res chain seq x y z
N MET A 1 -20.95 -63.69 18.42
CA MET A 1 -19.97 -62.68 18.86
C MET A 1 -18.94 -62.29 17.78
N LEU A 2 -18.97 -62.89 16.57
CA LEU A 2 -18.05 -62.58 15.47
C LEU A 2 -18.33 -61.24 14.75
N LYS A 3 -19.56 -60.71 14.84
CA LYS A 3 -19.96 -59.46 14.15
C LYS A 3 -19.35 -58.19 14.76
N PHE A 4 -19.09 -58.17 16.07
CA PHE A 4 -18.52 -57.00 16.74
C PHE A 4 -17.02 -56.83 16.48
N ILE A 5 -16.29 -57.93 16.28
CA ILE A 5 -14.86 -57.91 15.97
C ILE A 5 -14.62 -57.39 14.54
N LEU A 6 -15.50 -57.74 13.60
CA LEU A 6 -15.39 -57.31 12.21
C LEU A 6 -15.57 -55.79 12.05
N ALA A 7 -16.47 -55.19 12.84
CA ALA A 7 -16.73 -53.75 12.80
C ALA A 7 -15.54 -52.92 13.31
N LEU A 8 -14.78 -53.45 14.27
CA LEU A 8 -13.63 -52.78 14.88
C LEU A 8 -12.37 -52.86 13.98
N ALA A 9 -12.26 -53.92 13.17
CA ALA A 9 -11.20 -54.04 12.16
C ALA A 9 -11.42 -53.09 10.97
N LEU A 10 -12.68 -52.81 10.60
CA LEU A 10 -12.99 -51.93 9.47
C LEU A 10 -12.74 -50.45 9.78
N THR A 11 -12.89 -50.01 11.03
CA THR A 11 -12.63 -48.62 11.43
C THR A 11 -11.13 -48.30 11.52
N ALA A 12 -10.28 -49.31 11.78
CA ALA A 12 -8.82 -49.14 11.81
C ALA A 12 -8.20 -48.92 10.42
N LEU A 13 -8.90 -49.28 9.34
CA LEU A 13 -8.42 -49.11 7.95
C LEU A 13 -8.67 -47.71 7.37
N ILE A 14 -9.47 -46.87 8.03
CA ILE A 14 -9.78 -45.49 7.58
C ILE A 14 -8.77 -44.48 8.15
N ALA A 15 -8.03 -44.86 9.19
CA ALA A 15 -6.99 -44.04 9.79
C ALA A 15 -5.64 -44.28 9.11
N ALA A 16 -5.56 -44.04 7.80
CA ALA A 16 -4.27 -43.72 7.21
C ALA A 16 -3.80 -42.41 7.85
N PRO A 17 -2.55 -42.30 8.33
CA PRO A 17 -2.01 -40.97 8.57
C PRO A 17 -2.00 -40.34 7.18
N ALA A 18 -2.77 -39.27 6.99
CA ALA A 18 -2.41 -38.31 5.98
C ALA A 18 -1.00 -37.86 6.37
N LEU A 19 0.02 -38.50 5.78
CA LEU A 19 1.38 -37.99 5.78
C LEU A 19 1.21 -36.61 5.19
N ALA A 20 1.20 -35.62 6.08
CA ALA A 20 1.23 -34.22 5.73
C ALA A 20 2.36 -34.11 4.73
N ASP A 21 1.98 -33.87 3.47
CA ASP A 21 2.90 -33.51 2.41
C ASP A 21 3.81 -32.46 3.04
N GLY A 22 5.10 -32.80 3.11
CA GLY A 22 6.12 -31.99 3.73
C GLY A 22 6.21 -30.72 2.90
N MET A 23 5.30 -29.80 3.14
CA MET A 23 5.43 -28.43 2.72
C MET A 23 6.64 -27.98 3.51
N GLU A 24 7.81 -28.09 2.88
CA GLU A 24 8.99 -27.36 3.28
C GLU A 24 8.50 -25.95 3.54
N TYR A 25 8.37 -25.65 4.83
CA TYR A 25 8.11 -24.30 5.27
C TYR A 25 9.41 -23.60 4.96
N ALA A 26 9.59 -23.19 3.71
CA ALA A 26 10.62 -22.26 3.34
C ALA A 26 10.31 -21.06 4.23
N PRO A 27 11.14 -20.78 5.26
CA PRO A 27 10.89 -19.62 6.09
C PRO A 27 10.91 -18.47 5.10
N ARG A 28 9.74 -17.85 4.92
CA ARG A 28 9.56 -16.71 4.04
C ARG A 28 10.65 -15.76 4.49
N ARG A 29 11.73 -15.65 3.71
CA ARG A 29 12.86 -14.80 4.08
C ARG A 29 12.22 -13.46 4.28
N TYR A 30 12.11 -13.05 5.54
CA TYR A 30 11.69 -11.74 5.91
C TYR A 30 12.87 -10.90 5.47
N TYR A 31 12.92 -10.59 4.17
CA TYR A 31 13.64 -9.43 3.74
C TYR A 31 12.98 -8.32 4.54
N PRO A 32 13.69 -7.65 5.45
CA PRO A 32 13.28 -6.31 5.77
C PRO A 32 13.54 -5.56 4.46
N GLN A 33 12.59 -5.61 3.53
CA GLN A 33 12.43 -4.60 2.52
C GLN A 33 12.05 -3.36 3.32
N ARG A 34 13.08 -2.77 3.93
CA ARG A 34 13.23 -1.35 4.00
C ARG A 34 13.09 -0.89 2.55
N PHE A 35 11.84 -0.70 2.11
CA PHE A 35 11.51 0.09 0.93
C PHE A 35 11.91 1.53 1.27
N TYR A 36 13.21 1.77 1.40
CA TYR A 36 13.76 3.07 1.10
C TYR A 36 13.61 3.17 -0.40
N LEU A 37 12.42 3.59 -0.84
CA LEU A 37 12.35 4.33 -2.09
C LEU A 37 13.46 5.39 -2.01
N PRO A 38 14.26 5.56 -3.07
CA PRO A 38 15.19 6.67 -3.11
C PRO A 38 14.46 7.92 -2.63
N ALA A 39 15.10 8.79 -1.84
CA ALA A 39 14.47 10.02 -1.34
C ALA A 39 13.82 10.88 -2.46
N GLU A 40 14.20 10.60 -3.70
CA GLU A 40 13.69 11.21 -4.93
C GLU A 40 12.37 10.59 -5.46
N GLN A 41 11.82 9.56 -4.81
CA GLN A 41 10.62 8.82 -5.24
C GLN A 41 9.61 8.65 -4.09
N HIS A 42 9.05 9.75 -3.60
CA HIS A 42 7.91 9.68 -2.68
C HIS A 42 6.64 9.27 -3.43
N VAL A 43 5.62 8.86 -2.67
CA VAL A 43 4.29 8.53 -3.18
C VAL A 43 3.24 9.43 -2.56
N ILE A 44 2.11 9.55 -3.24
CA ILE A 44 0.90 10.12 -2.64
C ILE A 44 0.37 9.12 -1.62
N GLU A 45 0.32 9.50 -0.34
CA GLU A 45 -0.08 8.59 0.74
C GLU A 45 -1.60 8.46 0.80
N VAL A 46 -2.30 9.60 0.72
CA VAL A 46 -3.75 9.65 0.82
C VAL A 46 -4.31 10.66 -0.19
N VAL A 47 -5.46 10.32 -0.77
CA VAL A 47 -6.32 11.25 -1.51
C VAL A 47 -7.72 11.14 -0.94
N GLN A 48 -8.23 12.21 -0.35
CA GLN A 48 -9.56 12.16 0.25
C GLN A 48 -10.33 13.50 0.08
N PRO A 49 -11.56 13.47 -0.47
CA PRO A 49 -12.18 12.35 -1.19
C PRO A 49 -11.33 11.85 -2.37
N PRO A 50 -11.54 10.62 -2.88
CA PRO A 50 -10.82 10.13 -4.05
C PRO A 50 -10.89 11.12 -5.21
N TRP A 51 -9.76 11.34 -5.90
CA TRP A 51 -9.62 12.27 -7.03
C TRP A 51 -9.89 13.76 -6.75
N SER A 52 -10.15 14.15 -5.50
CA SER A 52 -10.54 15.53 -5.10
C SER A 52 -9.44 16.57 -5.22
N GLY A 53 -8.18 16.17 -5.34
CA GLY A 53 -7.06 17.10 -5.26
C GLY A 53 -6.62 17.43 -3.83
N ASN A 54 -7.18 16.79 -2.80
CA ASN A 54 -6.64 16.91 -1.44
C ASN A 54 -5.74 15.72 -1.13
N PHE A 55 -4.50 16.01 -0.76
CA PHE A 55 -3.43 15.02 -0.64
C PHE A 55 -2.81 15.02 0.75
N ILE A 56 -2.39 13.83 1.17
CA ILE A 56 -1.35 13.68 2.19
C ILE A 56 -0.11 13.14 1.49
N ILE A 57 1.00 13.86 1.62
CA ILE A 57 2.31 13.52 1.04
C ILE A 57 3.34 13.76 2.12
N ASN A 58 4.17 12.75 2.42
CA ASN A 58 5.18 12.82 3.47
C ASN A 58 4.57 13.27 4.82
N GLY A 59 3.38 12.76 5.17
CA GLY A 59 2.62 13.15 6.35
C GLY A 59 2.09 14.59 6.37
N ALA A 60 2.34 15.40 5.34
CA ALA A 60 1.90 16.78 5.25
C ALA A 60 0.69 16.93 4.31
N ARG A 61 -0.17 17.92 4.61
CA ARG A 61 -1.41 18.17 3.86
C ARG A 61 -1.16 19.17 2.73
N PHE A 62 -1.67 18.83 1.56
CA PHE A 62 -1.60 19.65 0.35
C PHE A 62 -2.98 19.69 -0.33
N THR A 63 -3.37 20.86 -0.85
CA THR A 63 -4.61 21.00 -1.65
C THR A 63 -4.27 21.45 -3.06
N ALA A 64 -4.88 20.81 -4.05
CA ALA A 64 -4.75 21.14 -5.45
C ALA A 64 -5.05 22.63 -5.69
N ARG A 65 -4.11 23.28 -6.36
CA ARG A 65 -4.25 24.65 -6.87
C ARG A 65 -4.51 24.64 -8.38
N SER A 66 -3.82 23.77 -9.11
CA SER A 66 -3.98 23.62 -10.56
C SER A 66 -4.93 22.47 -10.92
N PRO A 67 -5.67 22.57 -12.05
CA PRO A 67 -6.60 21.51 -12.46
C PRO A 67 -5.92 20.18 -12.82
N SER A 68 -4.62 20.18 -13.16
CA SER A 68 -3.84 18.97 -13.45
C SER A 68 -3.68 18.01 -12.28
N CYS A 69 -3.98 18.46 -11.06
CA CYS A 69 -3.96 17.68 -9.84
C CYS A 69 -5.17 16.74 -9.70
N PHE A 70 -6.31 17.10 -10.32
CA PHE A 70 -7.50 16.27 -10.22
C PHE A 70 -7.27 14.92 -10.89
N GLY A 71 -7.80 13.87 -10.28
CA GLY A 71 -7.61 12.50 -10.75
C GLY A 71 -6.32 11.84 -10.27
N TRP A 72 -5.37 12.55 -9.66
CA TRP A 72 -4.22 11.92 -8.98
C TRP A 72 -4.71 10.99 -7.87
N ALA A 73 -4.02 9.87 -7.66
CA ALA A 73 -4.44 8.79 -6.79
C ALA A 73 -3.36 8.38 -5.78
N ALA A 74 -3.77 7.79 -4.66
CA ALA A 74 -2.85 7.26 -3.66
C ALA A 74 -1.97 6.14 -4.26
N GLY A 75 -0.72 6.07 -3.82
CA GLY A 75 0.30 5.16 -4.34
C GLY A 75 1.01 5.64 -5.62
N GLU A 76 0.53 6.71 -6.27
CA GLU A 76 1.21 7.27 -7.44
C GLU A 76 2.56 7.90 -7.01
N ARG A 77 3.61 7.60 -7.79
CA ARG A 77 4.97 8.12 -7.55
C ARG A 77 5.07 9.57 -8.00
N ILE A 78 5.70 10.37 -7.16
CA ILE A 78 5.87 11.80 -7.37
C ILE A 78 7.30 12.27 -7.07
N ARG A 79 7.66 13.41 -7.64
CA ARG A 79 8.88 14.15 -7.36
C ARG A 79 8.53 15.59 -7.03
N LEU A 80 9.06 16.12 -5.93
CA LEU A 80 9.00 17.55 -5.64
C LEU A 80 9.90 18.31 -6.63
N LEU A 81 9.32 19.27 -7.34
CA LEU A 81 10.02 20.19 -8.23
C LEU A 81 10.30 21.54 -7.55
N ALA A 82 9.38 22.01 -6.72
CA ALA A 82 9.52 23.26 -5.96
C ALA A 82 8.65 23.24 -4.69
N GLY A 83 9.06 23.95 -3.64
CA GLY A 83 8.37 23.99 -2.34
C GLY A 83 9.08 23.16 -1.27
N ASP A 84 8.32 22.57 -0.34
CA ASP A 84 8.84 21.83 0.80
C ASP A 84 8.02 20.55 1.05
N TRP A 85 8.71 19.43 1.32
CA TRP A 85 8.07 18.12 1.58
C TRP A 85 7.23 18.07 2.84
N ASN A 86 7.44 18.98 3.80
CA ASN A 86 6.71 19.05 5.06
C ASN A 86 5.70 20.21 5.06
N ALA A 87 5.33 20.71 3.87
CA ALA A 87 4.41 21.83 3.67
C ALA A 87 4.82 23.15 4.37
N ARG A 88 6.13 23.38 4.60
CA ARG A 88 6.65 24.67 5.10
C ARG A 88 6.84 25.69 3.97
N CYS A 89 5.79 25.87 3.18
CA CYS A 89 5.76 26.70 1.97
C CYS A 89 4.37 27.37 1.82
N ALA A 90 4.18 28.19 0.78
CA ALA A 90 2.85 28.63 0.37
C ALA A 90 2.30 27.73 -0.76
N VAL A 91 3.16 27.40 -1.72
CA VAL A 91 2.86 26.56 -2.88
C VAL A 91 3.97 25.53 -3.05
N ALA A 92 3.61 24.30 -3.40
CA ALA A 92 4.50 23.23 -3.82
C ALA A 92 4.14 22.75 -5.23
N VAL A 93 5.14 22.33 -5.99
CA VAL A 93 4.98 21.79 -7.35
C VAL A 93 5.50 20.36 -7.34
N PHE A 94 4.63 19.42 -7.70
CA PHE A 94 4.98 18.02 -7.84
C PHE A 94 4.88 17.56 -9.29
N TYR A 95 5.78 16.68 -9.71
CA TYR A 95 5.69 15.91 -10.95
C TYR A 95 5.20 14.50 -10.65
N ASN A 96 4.24 14.00 -11.41
CA ASN A 96 3.72 12.65 -11.29
C ASN A 96 4.25 11.76 -12.43
N PHE A 97 4.92 10.67 -12.06
CA PHE A 97 5.56 9.78 -13.03
C PHE A 97 4.57 8.95 -13.84
N TYR A 98 3.44 8.55 -13.23
CA TYR A 98 2.41 7.76 -13.91
C TYR A 98 1.67 8.60 -14.94
N ARG A 99 1.32 9.83 -14.58
CA ARG A 99 0.52 10.76 -15.40
C ARG A 99 1.34 11.65 -16.31
N ARG A 100 2.66 11.70 -16.11
CA ARG A 100 3.60 12.56 -16.84
C ARG A 100 3.18 14.04 -16.85
N ASN A 101 2.64 14.51 -15.73
CA ASN A 101 2.19 15.89 -15.59
C ASN A 101 2.66 16.50 -14.27
N THR A 102 2.59 17.81 -14.19
CA THR A 102 2.89 18.58 -12.97
C THR A 102 1.61 19.09 -12.33
N CYS A 103 1.61 19.17 -11.01
CA CYS A 103 0.52 19.68 -10.20
C CYS A 103 1.07 20.72 -9.22
N GLU A 104 0.45 21.90 -9.21
CA GLU A 104 0.64 22.90 -8.17
C GLU A 104 -0.34 22.67 -7.02
N MET A 105 0.16 22.70 -5.80
CA MET A 105 -0.62 22.50 -4.59
C MET A 105 -0.33 23.61 -3.57
N LEU A 106 -1.33 24.01 -2.81
CA LEU A 106 -1.18 24.85 -1.62
C LEU A 106 -0.60 24.01 -0.47
N CYS A 107 0.35 24.57 0.27
CA CYS A 107 0.94 23.94 1.45
C CYS A 107 0.14 24.30 2.70
N GLY A 108 -0.15 23.32 3.57
CA GLY A 108 -0.82 23.58 4.86
C GLY A 108 -2.31 23.92 4.73
N SER A 109 -2.88 23.79 3.55
CA SER A 109 -4.32 23.90 3.32
C SER A 109 -4.99 22.59 3.76
N GLY A 110 -5.68 22.62 4.90
CA GLY A 110 -6.48 21.49 5.31
C GLY A 110 -6.99 21.59 6.73
N TRP A 111 -8.05 22.35 6.92
CA TRP A 111 -9.10 21.96 7.86
C TRP A 111 -9.84 20.82 7.18
N TRP A 112 -9.65 19.60 7.66
CA TRP A 112 -10.39 18.42 7.20
C TRP A 112 -11.52 18.20 8.20
N TRP A 113 -12.77 18.21 7.74
CA TRP A 113 -13.97 17.83 8.49
C TRP A 113 -14.45 16.47 8.01
#